data_AF-B0CCT3-F1
#
_entry.id   AF-B0CCT3-F1
#
_cell.length_a   1.000
_cell.length_b   1.000
_cell.length_c   1.000
_cell.angle_alpha   90.00
_cell.angle_beta   90.00
_cell.angle_gamma   90.00
#
_symmetry.space_group_name_H-M   'P 1'
#
loop_
_entity.id
_entity.type
_entity.pdbx_description
1 polymer ?
#
loop_
_entity_poly.entity_id
_entity_poly.type
_entity_poly.pdbx_seq_one_letter_code
_entity_poly.pdbx_strand_id
1 'polypeptide(L)' 'MSRGTPKELLPKEFIAQQIKPVGEMPDEPLGAKPLAVRVGKSVYDAVTALPRAERITWLRKTIADAAQRELMGGEK' A
#
# COMPACT_ATOMS: atom_id res chain seq x y z
N MET A 1 -31.86 -5.95 32.36
CA MET A 1 -31.50 -4.69 31.68
C MET A 1 -30.04 -4.78 31.26
N SER A 2 -29.75 -5.17 30.02
CA SER A 2 -28.36 -5.29 29.54
C SER A 2 -27.84 -3.88 29.22
N ARG A 3 -26.84 -3.39 29.97
CA ARG A 3 -26.14 -2.13 29.65
C ARG A 3 -25.19 -2.41 28.49
N GLY A 4 -25.70 -2.31 27.27
CA GLY A 4 -24.85 -2.24 26.08
C GLY A 4 -24.05 -0.94 26.14
N THR A 5 -22.72 -1.05 26.14
CA THR A 5 -21.85 0.09 25.93
C THR A 5 -22.24 0.78 24.62
N PRO A 6 -22.36 2.12 24.57
CA PRO A 6 -22.50 2.82 23.30
C PRO A 6 -21.32 2.41 22.44
N LYS A 7 -21.60 1.92 21.23
CA LYS A 7 -20.57 1.70 20.23
C LYS A 7 -20.08 3.08 19.86
N GLU A 8 -19.08 3.61 20.58
CA GLU A 8 -18.45 4.88 20.27
C GLU A 8 -17.85 4.73 18.87
N LEU A 9 -18.64 5.16 17.89
CA LEU A 9 -18.23 5.34 16.52
C LEU A 9 -17.12 6.37 16.58
N LEU A 10 -15.88 5.90 16.50
CA LEU A 10 -14.69 6.74 16.46
C LEU A 10 -14.98 7.96 15.58
N PRO A 11 -14.68 9.18 16.05
CA PRO A 11 -14.94 10.39 15.27
C PRO A 11 -14.33 10.24 13.87
N LYS A 12 -15.06 10.63 12.83
CA LYS A 12 -14.58 10.50 11.43
C LYS A 12 -13.22 11.17 11.23
N GLU A 13 -12.97 12.24 11.97
CA GLU A 13 -11.70 12.97 12.03
C GLU A 13 -10.57 12.14 12.65
N PHE A 14 -10.85 11.36 13.68
CA PHE A 14 -9.89 10.44 14.30
C PHE A 14 -9.51 9.30 13.33
N ILE A 15 -10.48 8.78 12.58
CA ILE A 15 -10.22 7.79 11.51
C ILE A 15 -9.38 8.41 10.38
N ALA A 16 -9.68 9.66 10.00
CA ALA A 16 -8.94 10.38 8.95
C ALA A 16 -7.49 10.71 9.36
N GLN A 17 -7.24 10.96 10.65
CA GLN A 17 -5.90 11.28 11.16
C GLN A 17 -4.98 10.06 11.35
N GLN A 18 -5.53 8.84 11.43
CA GLN A 18 -4.72 7.61 11.57
C GLN A 18 -3.90 7.28 10.31
N ILE A 19 -4.23 7.88 9.16
CA ILE A 19 -3.59 7.59 7.88
C ILE A 19 -3.06 8.91 7.30
N LYS A 20 -2.12 9.56 8.00
CA LYS A 20 -1.32 10.58 7.35
C LYS A 20 -0.36 9.87 6.38
N PRO A 21 -0.41 10.18 5.07
CA PRO A 21 0.51 9.57 4.11
C PRO A 21 1.94 9.98 4.43
N VAL A 22 2.87 9.04 4.26
CA VAL A 22 4.30 9.28 4.40
C VAL A 22 4.88 9.36 2.98
N GLY A 23 5.43 10.53 2.65
CA GLY A 23 6.04 10.78 1.34
C GLY A 23 5.09 11.37 0.30
N GLU A 24 5.53 11.34 -0.95
CA GLU A 24 4.79 11.86 -2.10
C GLU A 24 3.60 10.97 -2.42
N MET A 25 2.43 11.58 -2.57
CA MET A 25 1.21 10.88 -2.97
C MET A 25 1.05 10.96 -4.48
N PRO A 26 0.63 9.88 -5.16
CA PRO A 26 0.32 9.96 -6.57
C PRO A 26 -0.85 10.93 -6.80
N ASP A 27 -0.84 11.63 -7.93
CA ASP A 27 -1.97 12.44 -8.42
C ASP A 27 -3.19 11.61 -8.86
N GLU A 28 -3.17 10.30 -8.60
CA GLU A 28 -4.25 9.37 -8.91
C GLU A 28 -4.81 8.69 -7.64
N PRO A 29 -6.06 8.21 -7.67
CA PRO A 29 -6.61 7.42 -6.57
C PRO A 29 -5.72 6.23 -6.24
N LEU A 30 -5.67 5.87 -4.95
CA LEU A 30 -4.92 4.69 -4.52
C LEU A 30 -5.66 3.40 -4.89
N GLY A 31 -4.88 2.33 -5.09
CA GLY A 31 -5.41 0.98 -5.24
C GLY A 31 -6.26 0.55 -4.05
N ALA A 32 -7.22 -0.34 -4.30
CA ALA A 32 -8.20 -0.76 -3.29
C ALA A 32 -7.58 -1.51 -2.10
N LYS A 33 -6.45 -2.20 -2.32
CA LYS A 33 -5.71 -2.95 -1.30
C LYS A 33 -4.20 -2.67 -1.43
N PRO A 34 -3.43 -2.74 -0.34
CA PRO A 34 -1.97 -2.60 -0.43
C PRO A 34 -1.34 -3.84 -1.08
N LEU A 35 -0.31 -3.63 -1.92
CA LEU A 35 0.57 -4.70 -2.43
C LEU A 35 1.71 -5.04 -1.45
N ALA A 36 2.04 -4.07 -0.59
CA ALA A 36 2.82 -4.13 0.65
C ALA A 36 2.76 -2.72 1.26
N VAL A 37 2.87 -1.73 0.36
CA VAL A 37 2.47 -0.33 0.54
C VAL A 37 1.26 -0.01 -0.36
N ARG A 38 0.58 1.10 -0.09
CA ARG A 38 -0.43 1.64 -1.01
C ARG A 38 0.28 2.28 -2.20
N VAL A 39 -0.21 1.98 -3.40
CA VAL A 39 0.26 2.54 -4.67
C VAL A 39 -0.91 3.14 -5.43
N GLY A 40 -0.63 3.95 -6.43
CA GLY A 40 -1.65 4.46 -7.34
C GLY A 40 -2.43 3.34 -8.04
N LYS A 41 -3.68 3.63 -8.39
CA LYS A 41 -4.63 2.63 -8.92
C LYS A 41 -4.11 2.00 -10.20
N SER A 42 -3.52 2.78 -11.10
CA SER A 42 -2.97 2.26 -12.37
C SER A 42 -1.93 1.16 -12.14
N VAL A 43 -0.98 1.40 -11.23
CA VAL A 43 0.05 0.43 -10.85
C VAL A 43 -0.57 -0.78 -10.15
N TYR A 44 -1.52 -0.55 -9.23
CA TYR A 44 -2.21 -1.63 -8.53
C TYR A 44 -2.92 -2.57 -9.51
N ASP A 45 -3.67 -2.03 -10.46
CA ASP A 45 -4.41 -2.82 -11.45
C ASP A 45 -3.45 -3.65 -12.32
N ALA A 46 -2.37 -3.03 -12.82
CA ALA A 46 -1.36 -3.70 -13.63
C ALA A 46 -0.69 -4.87 -12.90
N VAL A 47 -0.29 -4.67 -11.64
CA VAL A 47 0.37 -5.70 -10.84
C VAL A 47 -0.60 -6.81 -10.44
N THR A 48 -1.86 -6.47 -10.12
CA THR A 48 -2.86 -7.47 -9.71
C THR A 48 -3.42 -8.30 -10.86
N ALA A 49 -3.28 -7.84 -12.10
CA ALA A 49 -3.58 -8.62 -13.29
C ALA A 49 -2.68 -9.87 -13.43
N LEU A 50 -1.49 -9.85 -12.82
CA LEU A 50 -0.59 -11.00 -12.82
C LEU A 50 -1.15 -12.15 -11.96
N PRO A 51 -0.95 -13.42 -12.37
CA PRO A 51 -1.21 -14.59 -11.53
C PRO A 51 -0.51 -14.47 -10.18
N ARG A 52 -1.11 -15.04 -9.12
CA ARG A 52 -0.64 -14.83 -7.75
C ARG A 52 0.85 -15.17 -7.56
N ALA A 53 1.31 -16.31 -8.10
CA ALA A 53 2.69 -16.74 -7.98
C ALA A 53 3.65 -15.77 -8.70
N GLU A 54 3.32 -15.40 -9.94
CA GLU A 54 4.09 -14.45 -10.75
C GLU A 54 4.15 -13.07 -10.12
N ARG A 55 3.01 -12.57 -9.61
CA ARG A 55 2.94 -11.30 -8.89
C ARG A 55 3.89 -11.25 -7.69
N ILE A 56 3.89 -12.29 -6.86
CA ILE A 56 4.75 -12.36 -5.67
C ILE A 56 6.23 -12.38 -6.09
N THR A 57 6.57 -13.20 -7.07
CA THR A 57 7.94 -13.30 -7.58
C THR A 57 8.41 -11.96 -8.17
N TRP A 58 7.57 -11.32 -8.98
CA TRP A 58 7.86 -10.02 -9.58
C TRP A 58 8.09 -8.96 -8.50
N LEU A 59 7.16 -8.81 -7.54
CA LEU A 59 7.30 -7.82 -6.46
C LEU A 59 8.60 -8.00 -5.66
N ARG A 60 8.94 -9.25 -5.30
CA ARG A 60 10.18 -9.54 -4.57
C ARG A 60 11.41 -9.15 -5.37
N LYS A 61 11.45 -9.53 -6.65
CA LYS A 61 12.56 -9.20 -7.54
C LYS A 61 12.68 -7.68 -7.72
N THR A 62 11.60 -6.99 -8.06
CA THR A 62 11.61 -5.54 -8.28
C THR A 62 12.10 -4.76 -7.07
N ILE A 63 11.67 -5.14 -5.86
CA ILE A 63 12.14 -4.48 -4.62
C ILE A 63 13.63 -4.75 -4.40
N ALA A 64 14.08 -6.01 -4.59
CA ALA A 64 15.49 -6.36 -4.42
C ALA A 64 16.38 -5.64 -5.44
N ASP A 65 15.99 -5.63 -6.72
CA ASP A 65 16.71 -4.96 -7.79
C ASP A 65 16.79 -3.45 -7.55
N ALA A 66 15.69 -2.82 -7.12
CA ALA A 66 15.67 -1.40 -6.77
C ALA A 66 16.58 -1.09 -5.58
N ALA A 67 16.51 -1.88 -4.50
CA ALA A 67 17.38 -1.70 -3.35
C ALA A 67 18.86 -1.89 -3.70
N GLN A 68 19.18 -2.90 -4.51
CA GLN A 68 20.54 -3.16 -4.97
C GLN A 68 21.09 -1.96 -5.74
N ARG A 69 20.30 -1.42 -6.68
CA ARG A 69 20.68 -0.29 -7.52
C ARG A 69 20.80 1.02 -6.75
N GLU A 70 19.82 1.34 -5.92
CA GLU A 70 19.66 2.68 -5.35
C GLU A 70 20.32 2.82 -3.98
N LEU A 71 20.39 1.73 -3.21
CA LEU A 71 20.87 1.76 -1.83
C LEU A 71 22.21 1.05 -1.65
N MET A 72 22.51 0.07 -2.50
CA MET A 72 23.70 -0.79 -2.35
C MET A 72 24.78 -0.55 -3.41
N GLY A 73 24.60 0.45 -4.28
CA GLY A 73 25.60 0.81 -5.29
C GLY A 73 25.79 -0.25 -6.39
N GLY A 74 24.78 -1.10 -6.64
CA GLY A 74 24.78 -2.02 -7.77
C GLY A 74 24.77 -1.26 -9.08
N GLU A 75 25.88 -1.29 -9.81
CA GLU A 75 25.99 -0.75 -11.15
C GLU A 75 25.07 -1.50 -12.14
N LYS A 76 24.59 -0.76 -13.15
CA LYS A 76 23.67 -1.21 -14.20
C LYS A 76 24.10 -2.49 -14.92
#